data_AF-A0A061NRE1-F1
#
_entry.id   AF-A0A061NRE1-F1
#
_cell.length_a   1.000
_cell.length_b   1.000
_cell.length_c   1.000
_cell.angle_alpha   90.00
_cell.angle_beta   90.00
_cell.angle_gamma   90.00
#
_symmetry.space_group_name_H-M   'P 1'
#
loop_
_entity.id
_entity.type
_entity.pdbx_description
1 polymer ?
#
loop_
_entity_poly.entity_id
_entity_poly.type
_entity_poly.pdbx_seq_one_letter_code
_entity_poly.pdbx_strand_id
1 'polypeptide(L)'
;MKKILGTSALVVTLLVYPSFEANASSFSDVNDSYWATEEIEYIFSKEIITGYPDSSFRPDRQVSRSQTAVMLDRALELDDVSEDRDFGDVDESHSNYDAIQRVNAAGL
;
A
#
# COMPACT_ATOMS: atom_id res chain seq x y z
N MET A 1 29.22 60.31 -30.29
CA MET A 1 29.69 59.27 -31.24
C MET A 1 29.36 57.90 -30.64
N LYS A 2 28.74 57.02 -31.44
CA LYS A 2 28.34 55.64 -31.12
C LYS A 2 29.57 54.79 -30.77
N LYS A 3 29.42 53.75 -29.91
CA LYS A 3 29.58 52.32 -30.28
C LYS A 3 29.62 51.33 -29.08
N ILE A 4 28.65 50.38 -29.10
CA ILE A 4 28.68 48.91 -28.83
C ILE A 4 29.43 48.35 -27.60
N LEU A 5 29.10 47.21 -26.98
CA LEU A 5 28.01 46.21 -26.92
C LEU A 5 28.65 45.07 -26.10
N GLY A 6 27.94 44.39 -25.19
CA GLY A 6 28.54 43.29 -24.44
C GLY A 6 27.56 42.54 -23.55
N THR A 7 26.55 41.94 -24.17
CA THR A 7 25.64 40.98 -23.55
C THR A 7 26.38 39.70 -23.15
N SER A 8 26.26 39.27 -21.90
CA SER A 8 26.44 37.87 -21.53
C SER A 8 25.31 37.48 -20.58
N ALA A 9 24.12 37.29 -21.15
CA ALA A 9 23.08 36.52 -20.48
C ALA A 9 23.51 35.05 -20.58
N LEU A 10 24.00 34.49 -19.47
CA LEU A 10 24.23 33.07 -19.32
C LEU A 10 22.84 32.41 -19.28
N VAL A 11 22.33 32.01 -20.44
CA VAL A 11 21.10 31.21 -20.53
C VAL A 11 21.45 29.80 -20.05
N VAL A 12 21.16 29.53 -18.77
CA VAL A 12 21.14 28.16 -18.24
C VAL A 12 19.88 27.51 -18.77
N THR A 13 19.98 26.85 -19.92
CA THR A 13 18.90 25.99 -20.42
C THR A 13 18.86 24.75 -19.54
N LEU A 14 18.00 24.75 -18.51
CA LEU A 14 17.71 23.55 -17.73
C LEU A 14 16.99 22.57 -18.67
N LEU A 15 17.70 21.54 -19.13
CA LEU A 15 17.07 20.41 -19.80
C LEU A 15 16.25 19.67 -18.75
N VAL A 16 14.96 19.99 -18.68
CA VAL A 16 13.98 19.19 -17.95
C VAL A 16 13.81 17.91 -18.77
N TYR A 17 14.64 16.92 -18.47
CA TYR A 17 14.42 15.56 -18.96
C TYR A 17 13.21 15.02 -18.21
N PRO A 18 12.16 14.51 -18.89
CA PRO A 18 11.15 13.73 -18.22
C PRO A 18 11.85 12.52 -17.61
N SER A 19 11.93 12.46 -16.28
CA SER A 19 12.28 11.23 -15.58
C SER A 19 11.13 10.26 -15.81
N PHE A 20 11.36 9.24 -16.63
CA PHE A 20 10.52 8.06 -16.59
C PHE A 20 10.80 7.36 -15.26
N GLU A 21 9.93 7.57 -14.28
CA GLU A 21 9.94 6.75 -13.08
C GLU A 21 9.40 5.37 -13.48
N ALA A 22 10.31 4.43 -13.68
CA ALA A 22 9.96 3.02 -13.68
C ALA A 22 9.48 2.69 -12.26
N ASN A 23 8.17 2.59 -12.07
CA ASN A 23 7.60 2.04 -10.85
C ASN A 23 7.85 0.54 -10.87
N ALA A 24 9.02 0.12 -10.37
CA ALA A 24 9.26 -1.28 -10.07
C ALA A 24 8.31 -1.71 -8.95
N SER A 25 7.74 -2.93 -9.05
CA SER A 25 6.90 -3.46 -7.97
C SER A 25 7.61 -3.39 -6.62
N SER A 26 6.84 -3.03 -5.58
CA SER A 26 7.28 -3.00 -4.19
C SER A 26 7.61 -4.39 -3.64
N PHE A 27 7.17 -5.47 -4.31
CA PHE A 27 7.32 -6.84 -3.86
C PHE A 27 8.24 -7.65 -4.77
N SER A 28 9.14 -8.44 -4.18
CA SER A 28 10.15 -9.21 -4.92
C SER A 28 9.58 -10.33 -5.79
N ASP A 29 8.34 -10.75 -5.54
CA ASP A 29 7.66 -11.87 -6.20
C ASP A 29 6.43 -11.44 -7.01
N VAL A 30 6.29 -10.13 -7.27
CA VAL A 30 5.27 -9.57 -8.15
C VAL A 30 6.01 -8.88 -9.30
N ASN A 31 5.91 -9.43 -10.51
CA ASN A 31 6.50 -8.82 -11.68
C ASN A 31 5.57 -7.74 -12.26
N ASP A 32 6.10 -6.75 -12.97
CA ASP A 32 5.32 -5.68 -13.61
C ASP A 32 4.26 -6.21 -14.61
N SER A 33 4.45 -7.43 -15.13
CA SER A 33 3.49 -8.10 -16.01
C SER A 33 2.45 -8.97 -15.29
N TYR A 34 2.50 -9.06 -13.96
CA TYR A 34 1.51 -9.81 -13.20
C TYR A 34 0.17 -9.06 -13.28
N TRP A 35 -0.91 -9.80 -13.53
CA TRP A 35 -2.19 -9.20 -13.93
C TRP A 35 -2.80 -8.27 -12.88
N ALA A 36 -2.43 -8.44 -11.60
CA ALA A 36 -2.92 -7.66 -10.48
C ALA A 36 -1.87 -6.71 -9.89
N THR A 37 -0.76 -6.45 -10.58
CA THR A 37 0.32 -5.61 -10.03
C THR A 37 -0.21 -4.24 -9.64
N GLU A 38 -1.00 -3.59 -10.49
CA GLU A 38 -1.55 -2.26 -10.21
C GLU A 38 -2.45 -2.27 -8.95
N GLU A 39 -3.30 -3.28 -8.79
CA GLU A 39 -4.17 -3.43 -7.64
C GLU A 39 -3.39 -3.71 -6.36
N ILE A 40 -2.36 -4.57 -6.43
CA ILE A 40 -1.47 -4.90 -5.30
C ILE A 40 -0.74 -3.64 -4.83
N GLU A 41 -0.12 -2.90 -5.76
CA GLU A 41 0.56 -1.64 -5.43
C GLU A 41 -0.42 -0.60 -4.88
N TYR A 42 -1.64 -0.54 -5.42
CA TYR A 42 -2.66 0.37 -4.91
C TYR A 42 -3.01 0.07 -3.45
N ILE A 43 -3.35 -1.18 -3.10
CA ILE A 43 -3.71 -1.52 -1.72
C ILE A 43 -2.50 -1.50 -0.77
N PHE A 44 -1.28 -1.69 -1.28
CA PHE A 44 -0.05 -1.47 -0.52
C PHE A 44 0.17 0.02 -0.21
N SER A 45 -0.02 0.90 -1.19
CA SER A 45 0.08 2.35 -1.00
C SER A 45 -0.95 2.93 -0.02
N LYS A 46 -2.04 2.18 0.22
CA LYS A 46 -3.08 2.49 1.19
C LYS A 46 -2.86 1.84 2.56
N GLU A 47 -1.72 1.17 2.75
CA GLU A 47 -1.37 0.45 3.98
C GLU A 47 -2.37 -0.65 4.37
N ILE A 48 -3.24 -1.07 3.43
CA ILE A 48 -4.19 -2.18 3.63
C ILE A 48 -3.42 -3.50 3.76
N ILE A 49 -2.38 -3.66 2.94
CA ILE A 49 -1.42 -4.76 3.01
C ILE A 49 -0.02 -4.22 3.27
N THR A 50 0.86 -5.07 3.81
CA THR A 50 2.27 -4.72 4.09
C THR A 50 3.29 -5.69 3.48
N GLY A 51 2.83 -6.85 2.99
CA GLY A 51 3.69 -7.96 2.59
C GLY A 51 4.34 -8.70 3.75
N TYR A 52 5.38 -9.46 3.44
CA TYR A 52 6.13 -10.30 4.38
C TYR A 52 7.53 -9.71 4.66
N PRO A 53 8.19 -10.13 5.76
CA PRO A 53 9.53 -9.62 6.13
C PRO A 53 10.63 -9.87 5.09
N ASP A 54 10.41 -10.81 4.17
CA ASP A 54 11.31 -11.13 3.05
C ASP A 54 11.02 -10.29 1.80
N SER A 55 10.23 -9.23 1.93
CA SER A 55 9.80 -8.34 0.83
C SER A 55 8.90 -9.02 -0.22
N SER A 56 8.29 -10.16 0.10
CA SER A 56 7.29 -10.81 -0.77
C SER A 56 5.85 -10.37 -0.49
N PHE A 57 4.98 -10.52 -1.49
CA PHE A 57 3.52 -10.42 -1.38
C PHE A 57 2.85 -11.81 -1.33
N ARG A 58 3.41 -12.79 -2.04
CA ARG A 58 2.92 -14.18 -2.20
C ARG A 58 1.54 -14.25 -2.87
N PRO A 59 1.42 -13.80 -4.13
CA PRO A 59 0.12 -13.62 -4.80
C PRO A 59 -0.70 -14.91 -4.94
N ASP A 60 -0.06 -16.07 -5.05
CA ASP A 60 -0.74 -17.38 -5.17
C ASP A 60 -1.05 -18.04 -3.82
N ARG A 61 -0.63 -17.43 -2.71
CA ARG A 61 -0.88 -17.98 -1.37
C ARG A 61 -2.31 -17.65 -0.97
N GLN A 62 -3.05 -18.68 -0.55
CA GLN A 62 -4.40 -18.49 0.01
C GLN A 62 -4.37 -17.57 1.23
N VAL A 63 -5.27 -16.59 1.22
CA VAL A 63 -5.50 -15.70 2.36
C VAL A 63 -6.48 -16.34 3.34
N SER A 64 -6.17 -16.25 4.63
CA SER A 64 -7.05 -16.74 5.69
C SER A 64 -8.15 -15.73 6.04
N ARG A 65 -9.25 -16.20 6.64
CA ARG A 65 -10.36 -15.34 7.10
C ARG A 65 -9.87 -14.22 8.05
N SER A 66 -8.94 -14.53 8.95
CA SER A 66 -8.41 -13.54 9.89
C SER A 66 -7.51 -12.51 9.22
N GLN A 67 -6.77 -12.87 8.17
CA GLN A 67 -6.03 -11.90 7.35
C GLN A 67 -7.00 -11.03 6.53
N THR A 68 -8.08 -11.61 5.99
CA THR A 68 -9.14 -10.83 5.33
C THR A 68 -9.79 -9.84 6.27
N ALA A 69 -10.04 -10.23 7.53
CA ALA A 69 -10.56 -9.31 8.54
C ALA A 69 -9.63 -8.10 8.75
N VAL A 70 -8.32 -8.34 8.88
CA VAL A 70 -7.33 -7.25 8.97
C VAL A 70 -7.34 -6.33 7.74
N MET A 71 -7.46 -6.89 6.53
CA MET A 71 -7.54 -6.08 5.32
C MET A 71 -8.82 -5.22 5.28
N LEU A 72 -9.97 -5.79 5.66
CA LEU A 72 -11.24 -5.06 5.71
C LEU A 72 -11.22 -3.96 6.76
N ASP A 73 -10.72 -4.28 7.95
CA ASP A 73 -10.57 -3.35 9.07
C ASP A 73 -9.74 -2.11 8.68
N ARG A 74 -8.58 -2.33 8.03
CA ARG A 74 -7.73 -1.25 7.53
C ARG A 74 -8.36 -0.48 6.37
N ALA A 75 -9.02 -1.17 5.44
CA ALA A 75 -9.60 -0.54 4.26
C ALA A 75 -10.83 0.33 4.59
N LEU A 76 -11.56 -0.03 5.63
CA LEU A 76 -12.80 0.64 6.05
C LEU A 76 -12.61 1.56 7.24
N GLU A 77 -11.43 1.56 7.88
CA GLU A 77 -11.12 2.34 9.07
C GLU A 77 -12.19 2.16 10.16
N LEU A 78 -12.50 0.90 10.49
CA LEU A 78 -13.60 0.58 11.39
C LEU A 78 -13.34 1.12 12.81
N ASP A 79 -14.41 1.60 13.45
CA ASP A 79 -14.37 2.09 14.83
C ASP A 79 -14.15 0.93 15.83
N ASP A 80 -13.53 1.25 16.95
CA ASP A 80 -13.42 0.32 18.08
C ASP A 80 -14.81 -0.08 18.61
N VAL A 81 -14.89 -1.32 19.09
CA VAL A 81 -16.14 -1.90 19.60
C VAL A 81 -16.28 -1.67 21.10
N SER A 82 -17.52 -1.45 21.55
CA SER A 82 -17.82 -1.30 22.98
C SER A 82 -18.02 -2.63 23.70
N GLU A 83 -18.37 -3.68 22.96
CA GLU A 83 -18.56 -5.04 23.47
C GLU A 83 -18.03 -6.06 22.47
N ASP A 84 -17.18 -6.96 22.96
CA ASP A 84 -16.63 -8.05 22.19
C ASP A 84 -17.64 -9.20 22.04
N ARG A 85 -17.59 -9.89 20.90
CA ARG A 85 -18.31 -11.15 20.72
C ARG A 85 -17.40 -12.33 21.00
N ASP A 86 -17.89 -13.28 21.78
CA ASP A 86 -17.15 -14.51 22.05
C ASP A 86 -17.21 -15.44 20.83
N PHE A 87 -16.06 -15.63 20.19
CA PHE A 87 -15.85 -16.65 19.16
C PHE A 87 -15.10 -17.81 19.80
N GLY A 88 -15.75 -18.97 19.94
CA GLY A 88 -15.16 -20.13 20.63
C GLY A 88 -13.89 -20.70 19.98
N ASP A 89 -13.51 -20.24 18.79
CA ASP A 89 -12.29 -20.59 18.07
C ASP A 89 -11.28 -19.43 17.93
N VAL A 90 -11.51 -18.29 18.59
CA VAL A 90 -10.61 -17.12 18.57
C VAL A 90 -10.27 -16.71 20.00
N ASP A 91 -9.02 -16.98 20.39
CA ASP A 91 -8.49 -16.55 21.68
C ASP A 91 -8.22 -15.03 21.68
N GLU A 92 -8.46 -14.34 22.80
CA GLU A 92 -8.19 -12.90 22.96
C GLU A 92 -6.73 -12.51 22.67
N SER A 93 -5.78 -13.43 22.86
CA SER A 93 -4.37 -13.21 22.55
C SER A 93 -4.02 -13.40 21.07
N HIS A 94 -4.98 -13.78 20.22
CA HIS A 94 -4.76 -13.92 18.79
C HIS A 94 -4.39 -12.56 18.18
N SER A 95 -3.35 -12.52 17.34
CA SER A 95 -2.79 -11.25 16.81
C SER A 95 -3.76 -10.40 16.00
N ASN A 96 -4.85 -11.00 15.51
CA ASN A 96 -5.87 -10.35 14.69
C ASN A 96 -7.23 -10.24 15.42
N TYR A 97 -7.26 -10.45 16.75
CA TYR A 97 -8.48 -10.48 17.54
C TYR A 97 -9.30 -9.19 17.36
N ASP A 98 -8.70 -8.02 17.54
CA ASP A 98 -9.39 -6.73 17.43
C ASP A 98 -10.03 -6.50 16.05
N ALA A 99 -9.29 -6.80 14.98
CA ALA A 99 -9.79 -6.66 13.62
C ALA A 99 -10.98 -7.61 13.36
N ILE A 100 -10.96 -8.82 13.92
CA ILE A 100 -12.08 -9.76 13.84
C ILE A 100 -13.31 -9.19 14.56
N GLN A 101 -13.14 -8.59 15.74
CA GLN A 101 -14.24 -7.98 16.48
C GLN A 101 -14.85 -6.78 15.76
N ARG A 102 -14.02 -5.86 15.24
CA ARG A 102 -14.48 -4.68 14.50
C ARG A 102 -15.24 -5.06 13.22
N VAL A 103 -14.71 -5.98 12.44
CA VAL A 103 -15.37 -6.48 11.22
C VAL A 103 -16.71 -7.14 11.56
N ASN A 104 -16.76 -7.95 12.62
CA ASN A 104 -18.02 -8.55 13.06
C ASN A 104 -19.05 -7.52 13.54
N ALA A 105 -18.63 -6.51 14.30
CA ALA A 105 -19.51 -5.44 14.76
C ALA A 105 -20.07 -4.60 13.60
N ALA A 106 -19.30 -4.44 12.53
CA ALA A 106 -19.73 -3.84 11.27
C ALA A 106 -20.68 -4.74 10.45
N GLY A 107 -20.91 -5.99 10.86
CA GLY A 107 -21.80 -6.94 10.20
C GLY A 107 -21.19 -7.63 8.97
N LEU A 108 -19.86 -7.73 8.91
CA LEU A 108 -19.07 -8.33 7.83
C LEU A 108 -18.50 -9.71 8.21
#